data_AF-A0A957V4M7-F1
#
_entry.id   AF-A0A957V4M7-F1
#
_cell.length_a   1.000
_cell.length_b   1.000
_cell.length_c   1.000
_cell.angle_alpha   90.00
_cell.angle_beta   90.00
_cell.angle_gamma   90.00
#
_symmetry.space_group_name_H-M   'P 1'
#
loop_
_entity.id
_entity.type
_entity.pdbx_description
1 polymer ?
#
loop_
_entity_poly.entity_id
_entity_poly.type
_entity_poly.pdbx_seq_one_letter_code
_entity_poly.pdbx_strand_id
1 'polypeptide(L)'
;MNVDATFRSRRSNVLARRGMVATSQPLAAQAGLGILQAGGTAADAAIATAAMLNVVEPISTGIGGDCFALYYDAATQQVTALNGSGRAPAAASIESITDLGYTNMPVYTGHSVSIPGTVAGWSDLLARHGRMTLADVLQPAIWTAENGYPVSELIANGWRTQEKKLRRDADWQSGDRDNGPQQPSGHELLIDGRAPRAGEIMRIPTLGATLSGIAAEGKDFIYRGDFARQISEHVQRYGGWITPADMAAHASTWDEPITADYRGVRLYECPPNGQGLAAIIALNLAAGFDLAAMTPAQRVHTLIECMRLGFADAQQWVCDPRVHA
;
A
#
# COMPACT_ATOMS: atom_id res chain seq x y z
N MET A 1 -20.76 -17.17 -42.28
CA MET A 1 -20.98 -16.85 -40.86
C MET A 1 -19.63 -16.59 -40.23
N ASN A 2 -19.33 -15.35 -39.86
CA ASN A 2 -18.14 -15.06 -39.05
C ASN A 2 -18.48 -15.36 -37.60
N VAL A 3 -18.05 -16.52 -37.12
CA VAL A 3 -18.15 -16.87 -35.70
C VAL A 3 -17.01 -16.15 -34.97
N ASP A 4 -17.34 -15.21 -34.09
CA ASP A 4 -16.35 -14.64 -33.17
C ASP A 4 -15.93 -15.76 -32.19
N ALA A 5 -14.74 -16.32 -32.40
CA ALA A 5 -14.19 -17.39 -31.57
C ALA A 5 -13.74 -16.90 -30.18
N THR A 6 -13.92 -15.61 -29.87
CA THR A 6 -13.50 -15.01 -28.60
C THR A 6 -14.59 -15.14 -27.55
N PHE A 7 -14.39 -16.02 -26.57
CA PHE A 7 -15.26 -16.07 -25.39
C PHE A 7 -14.99 -14.87 -24.48
N ARG A 8 -15.90 -13.89 -24.50
CA ARG A 8 -15.81 -12.70 -23.64
C ARG A 8 -16.63 -12.92 -22.36
N SER A 9 -15.97 -12.80 -21.21
CA SER A 9 -16.67 -12.75 -19.92
C SER A 9 -17.34 -11.38 -19.72
N ARG A 10 -18.38 -11.33 -18.89
CA ARG A 10 -19.04 -10.09 -18.47
C ARG A 10 -19.18 -10.10 -16.95
N ARG A 11 -19.09 -8.93 -16.32
CA ARG A 11 -19.38 -8.74 -14.90
C ARG A 11 -20.50 -7.71 -14.78
N SER A 12 -21.64 -8.13 -14.22
CA SER A 12 -22.71 -7.21 -13.88
C SER A 12 -22.29 -6.30 -12.72
N ASN A 13 -22.82 -5.08 -12.68
CA ASN A 13 -22.62 -4.20 -11.55
C ASN A 13 -23.15 -4.86 -10.27
N VAL A 14 -22.35 -4.80 -9.19
CA VAL A 14 -22.80 -5.21 -7.86
C VAL A 14 -23.57 -4.04 -7.25
N LEU A 15 -24.76 -4.31 -6.71
CA LEU A 15 -25.61 -3.31 -6.06
C LEU A 15 -25.82 -3.71 -4.59
N ALA A 16 -25.73 -2.75 -3.68
CA ALA A 16 -25.94 -2.98 -2.26
C ALA A 16 -26.57 -1.76 -1.58
N ARG A 17 -27.29 -1.99 -0.47
CA ARG A 17 -27.95 -0.93 0.32
C ARG A 17 -27.31 -0.69 1.70
N ARG A 18 -26.55 -1.65 2.20
CA ARG A 18 -26.05 -1.66 3.60
C ARG A 18 -24.52 -1.66 3.71
N GLY A 19 -23.82 -1.59 2.59
CA GLY A 19 -22.36 -1.63 2.55
C GLY A 19 -21.86 -2.40 1.33
N MET A 20 -20.65 -2.07 0.89
CA MET A 20 -19.95 -2.71 -0.21
C MET A 20 -18.45 -2.63 0.08
N VAL A 21 -17.73 -3.70 -0.22
CA VAL A 21 -16.26 -3.74 -0.19
C VAL A 21 -15.78 -4.20 -1.55
N ALA A 22 -14.85 -3.47 -2.14
CA ALA A 22 -14.24 -3.79 -3.43
C ALA A 22 -12.72 -3.70 -3.28
N THR A 23 -12.03 -4.78 -3.64
CA THR A 23 -10.57 -4.90 -3.54
C THR A 23 -10.06 -5.97 -4.51
N SER A 24 -8.74 -6.09 -4.67
CA SER A 24 -8.07 -7.04 -5.57
C SER A 24 -8.22 -8.51 -5.17
N GLN A 25 -8.53 -8.77 -3.90
CA GLN A 25 -8.62 -10.13 -3.33
C GLN A 25 -9.99 -10.46 -2.74
N PRO A 26 -10.64 -11.58 -3.17
CA PRO A 26 -11.92 -12.00 -2.62
C PRO A 26 -11.89 -12.24 -1.10
N LEU A 27 -10.82 -12.82 -0.55
CA LEU A 27 -10.70 -13.05 0.90
C LEU A 27 -10.61 -11.73 1.69
N ALA A 28 -9.93 -10.72 1.13
CA ALA A 28 -9.89 -9.38 1.70
C ALA A 28 -11.26 -8.68 1.63
N ALA A 29 -11.97 -8.80 0.51
CA ALA A 29 -13.33 -8.29 0.39
C ALA A 29 -14.27 -8.94 1.42
N GLN A 30 -14.13 -10.24 1.64
CA GLN A 30 -14.90 -11.00 2.62
C GLN A 30 -14.60 -10.57 4.06
N ALA A 31 -13.33 -10.29 4.39
CA ALA A 31 -12.96 -9.77 5.70
C ALA A 31 -13.64 -8.42 6.00
N GLY A 32 -13.52 -7.46 5.09
CA GLY A 32 -14.20 -6.16 5.23
C GLY A 32 -15.72 -6.29 5.28
N LEU A 33 -16.31 -7.15 4.45
CA LEU A 33 -17.75 -7.40 4.48
C LEU A 33 -18.21 -8.00 5.81
N GLY A 34 -17.43 -8.92 6.38
CA GLY A 34 -17.69 -9.51 7.69
C GLY A 34 -17.73 -8.44 8.78
N ILE A 35 -16.79 -7.48 8.74
CA ILE A 35 -16.77 -6.34 9.66
C ILE A 35 -17.99 -5.43 9.50
N LEU A 36 -18.40 -5.12 8.26
CA LEU A 36 -19.64 -4.36 8.04
C LEU A 36 -20.87 -5.11 8.57
N GLN A 37 -20.94 -6.43 8.36
CA GLN A 37 -22.03 -7.27 8.85
C GLN A 37 -22.06 -7.34 10.38
N ALA A 38 -20.91 -7.25 11.04
CA ALA A 38 -20.76 -7.17 12.49
C ALA A 38 -21.05 -5.76 13.05
N GLY A 39 -21.41 -4.79 12.21
CA GLY A 39 -21.81 -3.43 12.63
C GLY A 39 -20.69 -2.39 12.59
N GLY A 40 -19.54 -2.73 12.01
CA GLY A 40 -18.43 -1.80 11.79
C GLY A 40 -18.75 -0.72 10.75
N THR A 41 -17.97 0.36 10.77
CA THR A 41 -18.00 1.44 9.79
C THR A 41 -17.22 1.08 8.52
N ALA A 42 -17.28 1.97 7.52
CA ALA A 42 -16.42 1.86 6.35
C ALA A 42 -14.92 1.93 6.71
N ALA A 43 -14.54 2.68 7.76
CA ALA A 43 -13.16 2.71 8.25
C ALA A 43 -12.77 1.36 8.86
N ASP A 44 -13.59 0.79 9.74
CA ASP A 44 -13.35 -0.54 10.34
C ASP A 44 -13.14 -1.60 9.24
N ALA A 45 -14.04 -1.61 8.25
CA ALA A 45 -14.00 -2.56 7.14
C ALA A 45 -12.78 -2.35 6.23
N ALA A 46 -12.35 -1.10 6.01
CA ALA A 46 -11.16 -0.78 5.23
C ALA A 46 -9.90 -1.31 5.90
N ILE A 47 -9.76 -1.16 7.23
CA ILE A 47 -8.62 -1.70 7.99
C ILE A 47 -8.59 -3.22 7.91
N ALA A 48 -9.72 -3.90 8.14
CA ALA A 48 -9.78 -5.36 8.03
C ALA A 48 -9.45 -5.87 6.62
N THR A 49 -9.90 -5.14 5.59
CA THR A 49 -9.59 -5.45 4.19
C THR A 49 -8.09 -5.29 3.92
N ALA A 50 -7.50 -4.18 4.35
CA ALA A 50 -6.07 -3.89 4.17
C ALA A 50 -5.18 -4.89 4.94
N ALA A 51 -5.56 -5.23 6.17
CA ALA A 51 -4.86 -6.23 6.96
C ALA A 51 -4.91 -7.61 6.32
N MET A 52 -6.06 -8.00 5.77
CA MET A 52 -6.16 -9.26 5.03
C MET A 52 -5.29 -9.25 3.77
N LEU A 53 -5.21 -8.13 3.03
CA LEU A 53 -4.34 -8.01 1.85
C LEU A 53 -2.86 -8.27 2.19
N ASN A 54 -2.38 -7.80 3.34
CA ASN A 54 -1.02 -8.09 3.79
C ASN A 54 -0.73 -9.60 3.94
N VAL A 55 -1.78 -10.41 4.16
CA VAL A 55 -1.68 -11.87 4.28
C VAL A 55 -1.88 -12.55 2.92
N VAL A 56 -2.94 -12.20 2.20
CA VAL A 56 -3.35 -12.96 0.99
C VAL A 56 -2.77 -12.41 -0.32
N GLU A 57 -2.17 -11.23 -0.29
CA GLU A 57 -1.49 -10.56 -1.41
C GLU A 57 -0.16 -9.89 -0.95
N PRO A 58 0.77 -10.66 -0.35
CA PRO A 58 2.00 -10.09 0.24
C PRO A 58 3.03 -9.63 -0.80
N ILE A 59 2.75 -9.84 -2.09
CA ILE A 59 3.58 -9.33 -3.19
C ILE A 59 3.30 -7.86 -3.52
N SER A 60 2.21 -7.29 -2.98
CA SER A 60 1.74 -5.94 -3.32
C SER A 60 1.71 -4.99 -2.13
N THR A 61 1.50 -5.48 -0.90
CA THR A 61 1.35 -4.63 0.30
C THR A 61 1.72 -5.39 1.58
N GLY A 62 1.97 -4.66 2.66
CA GLY A 62 2.42 -5.21 3.94
C GLY A 62 2.45 -4.16 5.05
N ILE A 63 2.52 -4.59 6.31
CA ILE A 63 2.65 -3.68 7.47
C ILE A 63 3.98 -2.91 7.49
N GLY A 64 4.96 -3.35 6.71
CA GLY A 64 6.24 -2.67 6.50
C GLY A 64 6.18 -1.56 5.43
N GLY A 65 5.01 -1.27 4.87
CA GLY A 65 4.80 -0.18 3.92
C GLY A 65 4.16 1.05 4.56
N ASP A 66 3.40 1.77 3.75
CA ASP A 66 2.71 3.03 4.09
C ASP A 66 1.20 2.96 3.85
N CYS A 67 0.46 4.00 4.25
CA CYS A 67 -0.98 4.09 4.02
C CYS A 67 -1.40 5.51 3.63
N PHE A 68 -2.34 5.62 2.69
CA PHE A 68 -3.09 6.84 2.42
C PHE A 68 -4.58 6.51 2.42
N ALA A 69 -5.42 7.43 2.89
CA ALA A 69 -6.87 7.27 2.83
C ALA A 69 -7.58 8.60 2.56
N LEU A 70 -8.54 8.59 1.65
CA LEU A 70 -9.57 9.62 1.55
C LEU A 70 -10.82 9.09 2.24
N TYR A 71 -11.29 9.80 3.26
CA TYR A 71 -12.48 9.40 4.01
C TYR A 71 -13.57 10.47 3.88
N TYR A 72 -14.72 10.06 3.33
CA TYR A 72 -15.93 10.88 3.31
C TYR A 72 -16.76 10.63 4.57
N ASP A 73 -16.95 11.66 5.36
CA ASP A 73 -17.84 11.64 6.52
C ASP A 73 -19.23 12.12 6.10
N ALA A 74 -20.23 11.24 6.18
CA ALA A 74 -21.59 11.56 5.79
C ALA A 74 -22.30 12.53 6.73
N ALA A 75 -21.88 12.63 8.00
CA ALA A 75 -22.49 13.54 8.97
C ALA A 75 -22.03 14.98 8.73
N THR A 76 -20.77 15.18 8.37
CA THR A 76 -20.22 16.51 8.07
C THR A 76 -20.23 16.84 6.57
N GLN A 77 -20.43 15.83 5.72
CA GLN A 77 -20.32 15.89 4.26
C GLN A 77 -18.93 16.35 3.77
N GLN A 78 -17.88 16.09 4.56
CA GLN A 78 -16.51 16.47 4.25
C GLN A 78 -15.67 15.25 3.87
N VAL A 79 -14.69 15.48 2.98
CA VAL A 79 -13.64 14.52 2.67
C VAL A 79 -12.38 14.95 3.40
N THR A 80 -11.70 14.01 4.06
CA THR A 80 -10.40 14.25 4.70
C THR A 80 -9.35 13.33 4.09
N ALA A 81 -8.11 13.79 4.01
CA ALA A 81 -6.97 12.98 3.56
C ALA A 81 -6.10 12.58 4.76
N LEU A 82 -5.94 11.28 4.97
CA LEU A 82 -4.95 10.73 5.87
C LEU A 82 -3.70 10.38 5.07
N ASN A 83 -2.57 10.86 5.56
CA ASN A 83 -1.25 10.49 5.08
C ASN A 83 -0.51 9.75 6.20
N GLY A 84 -0.50 8.43 6.11
CA GLY A 84 0.32 7.53 6.92
C GLY A 84 1.54 7.05 6.13
N SER A 85 2.22 7.95 5.41
CA SER A 85 3.49 7.63 4.74
C SER A 85 4.70 7.89 5.63
N GLY A 86 5.65 6.98 5.54
CA GLY A 86 6.93 7.03 6.22
C GLY A 86 7.80 8.17 5.76
N ARG A 87 8.41 8.88 6.72
CA ARG A 87 9.48 9.83 6.44
C ARG A 87 10.80 9.08 6.23
N ALA A 88 11.78 9.74 5.61
CA ALA A 88 13.16 9.29 5.69
C ALA A 88 13.67 9.39 7.14
N PRO A 89 14.54 8.48 7.60
CA PRO A 89 15.19 8.60 8.91
C PRO A 89 16.00 9.88 9.04
N ALA A 90 16.18 10.39 10.26
CA ALA A 90 16.88 11.66 10.50
C ALA A 90 18.34 11.66 10.00
N ALA A 91 19.00 10.50 9.99
CA ALA A 91 20.37 10.33 9.51
C ALA A 91 20.48 10.10 7.99
N ALA A 92 19.36 10.06 7.25
CA ALA A 92 19.39 9.88 5.81
C ALA A 92 20.10 11.03 5.11
N SER A 93 21.03 10.71 4.21
CA SER A 93 21.90 11.69 3.55
C SER A 93 22.17 11.33 2.09
N ILE A 94 22.03 12.32 1.21
CA ILE A 94 22.43 12.20 -0.20
C ILE A 94 23.95 11.97 -0.31
N GLU A 95 24.74 12.71 0.46
CA GLU A 95 26.21 12.63 0.47
C GLU A 95 26.68 11.21 0.80
N SER A 96 26.11 10.60 1.85
CA SER A 96 26.46 9.23 2.24
C SER A 96 26.16 8.20 1.15
N ILE A 97 25.09 8.40 0.36
CA ILE A 97 24.75 7.52 -0.77
C ILE A 97 25.71 7.74 -1.94
N THR A 98 26.06 9.00 -2.24
CA THR A 98 27.02 9.31 -3.30
C THR A 98 28.44 8.89 -2.97
N ASP A 99 28.85 8.88 -1.69
CA ASP A 99 30.16 8.40 -1.26
C ASP A 99 30.30 6.87 -1.37
N LEU A 100 29.19 6.14 -1.23
CA LEU A 100 29.09 4.73 -1.61
C LEU A 100 29.07 4.53 -3.15
N GLY A 101 29.07 5.63 -3.89
CA GLY A 101 29.14 5.75 -5.33
C GLY A 101 27.83 5.46 -6.05
N TYR A 102 26.70 5.40 -5.35
CA TYR A 102 25.40 5.28 -5.98
C TYR A 102 25.01 6.59 -6.67
N THR A 103 24.40 6.49 -7.86
CA THR A 103 23.84 7.65 -8.60
C THR A 103 22.32 7.75 -8.48
N ASN A 104 21.68 6.71 -7.94
CA ASN A 104 20.27 6.61 -7.62
C ASN A 104 20.13 5.87 -6.29
N MET A 105 18.98 5.99 -5.64
CA MET A 105 18.74 5.29 -4.37
C MET A 105 18.81 3.76 -4.58
N PRO A 106 19.65 3.02 -3.82
CA PRO A 106 19.75 1.57 -3.96
C PRO A 106 18.49 0.87 -3.44
N VAL A 107 17.81 0.10 -4.28
CA VAL A 107 16.42 -0.35 -4.05
C VAL A 107 16.33 -1.46 -3.00
N TYR A 108 17.31 -2.36 -2.94
CA TYR A 108 17.27 -3.58 -2.12
C TYR A 108 18.22 -3.57 -0.92
N THR A 109 18.66 -2.37 -0.51
CA THR A 109 19.48 -2.15 0.69
C THR A 109 18.65 -1.51 1.80
N GLY A 110 19.18 -1.45 3.02
CA GLY A 110 18.49 -0.80 4.14
C GLY A 110 18.28 0.69 3.94
N HIS A 111 19.07 1.34 3.06
CA HIS A 111 18.99 2.77 2.83
C HIS A 111 17.65 3.18 2.20
N SER A 112 17.03 2.33 1.36
CA SER A 112 15.73 2.62 0.72
C SER A 112 14.53 2.42 1.65
N VAL A 113 14.76 1.97 2.89
CA VAL A 113 13.69 1.72 3.86
C VAL A 113 13.38 3.02 4.62
N SER A 114 12.22 3.61 4.34
CA SER A 114 11.61 4.66 5.17
C SER A 114 10.92 4.06 6.40
N ILE A 115 10.55 4.89 7.38
CA ILE A 115 9.83 4.41 8.57
C ILE A 115 8.45 3.88 8.14
N PRO A 116 8.09 2.59 8.34
CA PRO A 116 6.81 2.07 7.87
C PRO A 116 5.61 2.81 8.49
N GLY A 117 4.73 3.40 7.68
CA GLY A 117 3.60 4.18 8.16
C GLY A 117 2.24 3.47 8.20
N THR A 118 2.12 2.26 7.65
CA THR A 118 0.84 1.54 7.53
C THR A 118 0.10 1.41 8.86
N VAL A 119 0.75 0.96 9.93
CA VAL A 119 0.08 0.64 11.21
C VAL A 119 -0.32 1.92 11.96
N ALA A 120 0.47 2.98 11.87
CA ALA A 120 0.08 4.30 12.37
C ALA A 120 -1.17 4.82 11.65
N GLY A 121 -1.17 4.78 10.32
CA GLY A 121 -2.32 5.20 9.51
C GLY A 121 -3.57 4.40 9.82
N TRP A 122 -3.45 3.07 9.99
CA TRP A 122 -4.57 2.23 10.39
C TRP A 122 -5.15 2.62 11.74
N SER A 123 -4.29 2.78 12.73
CA SER A 123 -4.69 3.13 14.09
C SER A 123 -5.35 4.50 14.15
N ASP A 124 -4.80 5.48 13.42
CA ASP A 124 -5.31 6.85 13.40
C ASP A 124 -6.63 6.97 12.62
N LEU A 125 -6.79 6.22 11.53
CA LEU A 125 -8.06 6.12 10.79
C LEU A 125 -9.15 5.48 11.65
N LEU A 126 -8.83 4.37 12.33
CA LEU A 126 -9.76 3.66 13.21
C LEU A 126 -10.14 4.52 14.42
N ALA A 127 -9.18 5.21 15.03
CA ALA A 127 -9.45 6.10 16.16
C ALA A 127 -10.39 7.26 15.79
N ARG A 128 -10.28 7.79 14.56
CA ARG A 128 -11.10 8.93 14.11
C ARG A 128 -12.47 8.52 13.58
N HIS A 129 -12.56 7.42 12.85
CA HIS A 129 -13.74 7.06 12.06
C HIS A 129 -14.25 5.63 12.30
N GLY A 130 -13.55 4.83 13.10
CA GLY A 130 -13.93 3.48 13.47
C GLY A 130 -14.94 3.41 14.60
N ARG A 131 -15.50 2.21 14.80
CA ARG A 131 -16.32 1.83 15.96
C ARG A 131 -15.82 0.58 16.64
N MET A 132 -14.92 -0.16 15.99
CA MET A 132 -14.35 -1.41 16.49
C MET A 132 -12.92 -1.21 16.97
N THR A 133 -12.41 -2.17 17.74
CA THR A 133 -11.01 -2.17 18.18
C THR A 133 -10.09 -2.72 17.10
N LEU A 134 -8.78 -2.46 17.21
CA LEU A 134 -7.79 -3.10 16.35
C LEU A 134 -7.87 -4.63 16.44
N ALA A 135 -8.12 -5.17 17.63
CA ALA A 135 -8.30 -6.61 17.81
C ALA A 135 -9.46 -7.16 16.97
N ASP A 136 -10.60 -6.48 16.95
CA ASP A 136 -11.76 -6.91 16.17
C ASP A 136 -11.46 -6.91 14.66
N VAL A 137 -10.88 -5.81 14.15
CA VAL A 137 -10.67 -5.64 12.70
C VAL A 137 -9.49 -6.44 12.15
N LEU A 138 -8.47 -6.74 12.98
CA LEU A 138 -7.31 -7.54 12.57
C LEU A 138 -7.54 -9.05 12.72
N GLN A 139 -8.52 -9.47 13.52
CA GLN A 139 -8.77 -10.89 13.80
C GLN A 139 -8.90 -11.77 12.54
N PRO A 140 -9.60 -11.37 11.46
CA PRO A 140 -9.67 -12.19 10.25
C PRO A 140 -8.30 -12.45 9.62
N ALA A 141 -7.44 -11.42 9.60
CA ALA A 141 -6.10 -11.52 9.03
C ALA A 141 -5.18 -12.38 9.91
N ILE A 142 -5.24 -12.20 11.24
CA ILE A 142 -4.51 -13.04 12.21
C ILE A 142 -4.85 -14.51 12.00
N TRP A 143 -6.15 -14.85 12.02
CA TRP A 143 -6.59 -16.23 11.85
C TRP A 143 -6.12 -16.82 10.52
N THR A 144 -6.21 -16.04 9.43
CA THR A 144 -5.82 -16.49 8.09
C THR A 144 -4.32 -16.68 7.97
N ALA A 145 -3.51 -15.82 8.59
CA ALA A 145 -2.06 -15.96 8.59
C ALA A 145 -1.61 -17.23 9.32
N GLU A 146 -2.26 -17.57 10.44
CA GLU A 146 -1.90 -18.73 11.27
C GLU A 146 -2.44 -20.06 10.73
N ASN A 147 -3.69 -20.07 10.26
CA ASN A 147 -4.39 -21.29 9.84
C ASN A 147 -4.22 -21.58 8.33
N GLY A 148 -3.94 -20.53 7.57
CA GLY A 148 -3.60 -20.55 6.16
C GLY A 148 -4.78 -20.35 5.21
N TYR A 149 -4.46 -20.15 3.95
CA TYR A 149 -5.41 -19.89 2.87
C TYR A 149 -4.93 -20.50 1.54
N PRO A 150 -5.84 -20.87 0.63
CA PRO A 150 -5.48 -21.28 -0.73
C PRO A 150 -4.99 -20.07 -1.53
N VAL A 151 -3.78 -20.14 -2.07
CA VAL A 151 -3.20 -19.04 -2.87
C VAL A 151 -3.91 -18.91 -4.22
N SER A 152 -4.34 -17.70 -4.58
CA SER A 152 -5.02 -17.44 -5.86
C SER A 152 -4.04 -17.41 -7.04
N GLU A 153 -4.53 -17.64 -8.24
CA GLU A 153 -3.71 -17.82 -9.45
C GLU A 153 -2.78 -16.63 -9.76
N LEU A 154 -3.32 -15.41 -9.71
CA LEU A 154 -2.53 -14.20 -9.97
C LEU A 154 -1.44 -13.99 -8.92
N ILE A 155 -1.75 -14.28 -7.66
CA ILE A 155 -0.79 -14.17 -6.56
C ILE A 155 0.29 -15.23 -6.67
N ALA A 156 -0.05 -16.49 -6.91
CA ALA A 156 0.94 -17.55 -7.13
C ALA A 156 1.90 -17.20 -8.28
N ASN A 157 1.38 -16.65 -9.38
CA ASN A 157 2.20 -16.22 -10.51
C ASN A 157 3.16 -15.07 -10.12
N GLY A 158 2.64 -14.03 -9.46
CA GLY A 158 3.46 -12.91 -8.99
C GLY A 158 4.52 -13.36 -7.98
N TRP A 159 4.14 -14.20 -7.01
CA TRP A 159 5.04 -14.70 -5.97
C TRP A 159 6.20 -15.51 -6.54
N ARG A 160 5.93 -16.34 -7.56
CA ARG A 160 6.98 -17.08 -8.28
C ARG A 160 8.06 -16.17 -8.86
N THR A 161 7.71 -14.97 -9.33
CA THR A 161 8.70 -14.01 -9.84
C THR A 161 9.61 -13.44 -8.74
N GLN A 162 9.19 -13.54 -7.48
CA GLN A 162 9.94 -13.05 -6.31
C GLN A 162 10.79 -14.14 -5.64
N GLU A 163 10.68 -15.39 -6.08
CA GLU A 163 11.27 -16.55 -5.41
C GLU A 163 12.80 -16.44 -5.23
N LYS A 164 13.52 -16.08 -6.31
CA LYS A 164 14.97 -15.89 -6.27
C LYS A 164 15.39 -14.76 -5.33
N LYS A 165 14.60 -13.68 -5.28
CA LYS A 165 14.80 -12.56 -4.35
C LYS A 165 14.62 -13.02 -2.91
N LEU A 166 13.55 -13.76 -2.62
CA LEU A 166 13.23 -14.24 -1.28
C LEU A 166 14.30 -15.20 -0.74
N ARG A 167 14.85 -16.06 -1.59
CA ARG A 167 15.98 -16.94 -1.23
C ARG A 167 17.34 -16.24 -1.19
N ARG A 168 17.45 -15.06 -1.82
CA ARG A 168 18.73 -14.41 -2.11
C ARG A 168 19.71 -15.39 -2.78
N ASP A 169 19.23 -16.07 -3.82
CA ASP A 169 20.03 -17.02 -4.61
C ASP A 169 21.32 -16.34 -5.13
N ALA A 170 22.41 -17.09 -5.25
CA ALA A 170 23.70 -16.54 -5.68
C ALA A 170 23.66 -15.90 -7.09
N ASP A 171 22.75 -16.34 -7.95
CA ASP A 171 22.53 -15.80 -9.29
C ASP A 171 21.45 -14.70 -9.32
N TRP A 172 20.84 -14.36 -8.18
CA TRP A 172 19.91 -13.24 -8.09
C TRP A 172 20.68 -11.91 -7.97
N GLN A 173 20.46 -11.04 -8.94
CA GLN A 173 21.04 -9.70 -8.97
C GLN A 173 19.94 -8.66 -8.79
N SER A 174 20.07 -7.81 -7.78
CA SER A 174 19.13 -6.73 -7.48
C SER A 174 19.21 -5.56 -8.47
N GLY A 175 20.33 -5.44 -9.18
CA GLY A 175 20.70 -4.24 -9.92
C GLY A 175 21.47 -3.21 -9.07
N ASP A 176 21.50 -3.39 -7.74
CA ASP A 176 22.33 -2.61 -6.83
C ASP A 176 23.75 -3.15 -6.77
N ARG A 177 24.67 -2.33 -6.25
CA ARG A 177 26.10 -2.69 -6.07
C ARG A 177 26.30 -3.74 -4.98
N ASP A 178 25.43 -3.72 -3.98
CA ASP A 178 25.43 -4.67 -2.88
C ASP A 178 23.98 -5.12 -2.63
N ASN A 179 23.79 -6.45 -2.59
CA ASN A 179 22.51 -7.07 -2.27
C ASN A 179 22.26 -7.10 -0.74
N GLY A 180 23.26 -6.74 0.06
CA GLY A 180 23.26 -6.87 1.50
C GLY A 180 23.44 -8.33 1.96
N PRO A 181 23.43 -8.57 3.28
CA PRO A 181 23.62 -9.89 3.84
C PRO A 181 22.46 -10.85 3.53
N GLN A 182 22.70 -12.15 3.73
CA GLN A 182 21.68 -13.20 3.64
C GLN A 182 20.45 -12.87 4.48
N GLN A 183 19.26 -13.20 3.97
CA GLN A 183 17.95 -12.87 4.54
C GLN A 183 17.10 -14.13 4.80
N PRO A 184 17.40 -14.92 5.84
CA PRO A 184 16.70 -16.19 6.08
C PRO A 184 15.19 -16.05 6.27
N SER A 185 14.71 -14.90 6.77
CA SER A 185 13.28 -14.63 6.93
C SER A 185 12.49 -14.63 5.61
N GLY A 186 13.16 -14.47 4.46
CA GLY A 186 12.51 -14.63 3.16
C GLY A 186 11.93 -16.04 2.94
N HIS A 187 12.47 -17.06 3.62
CA HIS A 187 11.94 -18.42 3.59
C HIS A 187 10.58 -18.57 4.29
N GLU A 188 10.19 -17.65 5.18
CA GLU A 188 8.86 -17.64 5.80
C GLU A 188 7.75 -17.39 4.77
N LEU A 189 8.12 -16.83 3.61
CA LEU A 189 7.23 -16.60 2.48
C LEU A 189 7.33 -17.70 1.40
N LEU A 190 7.92 -18.85 1.71
CA LEU A 190 8.12 -19.97 0.79
C LEU A 190 7.61 -21.28 1.40
N ILE A 191 7.12 -22.18 0.56
CA ILE A 191 6.79 -23.57 0.92
C ILE A 191 7.96 -24.43 0.46
N ASP A 192 8.68 -25.07 1.38
CA ASP A 192 9.84 -25.91 1.08
C ASP A 192 10.87 -25.23 0.16
N GLY A 193 11.08 -23.92 0.37
CA GLY A 193 12.04 -23.12 -0.39
C GLY A 193 11.58 -22.67 -1.79
N ARG A 194 10.31 -22.84 -2.16
CA ARG A 194 9.73 -22.34 -3.41
C ARG A 194 8.48 -21.49 -3.15
N ALA A 195 8.11 -20.66 -4.12
CA ALA A 195 6.84 -19.93 -4.05
C ALA A 195 5.65 -20.91 -4.02
N PRO A 196 4.55 -20.56 -3.34
CA PRO A 196 3.33 -21.36 -3.35
C PRO A 196 2.71 -21.40 -4.75
N ARG A 197 2.15 -22.55 -5.11
CA ARG A 197 1.38 -22.72 -6.35
C ARG A 197 -0.08 -22.36 -6.10
N ALA A 198 -0.80 -22.06 -7.18
CA ALA A 198 -2.23 -21.80 -7.11
C ALA A 198 -2.97 -22.97 -6.43
N GLY A 199 -3.81 -22.66 -5.45
CA GLY A 199 -4.57 -23.61 -4.65
C GLY A 199 -3.82 -24.24 -3.47
N GLU A 200 -2.49 -24.11 -3.38
CA GLU A 200 -1.76 -24.58 -2.20
C GLU A 200 -2.07 -23.71 -0.98
N ILE A 201 -2.07 -24.34 0.19
CA ILE A 201 -2.29 -23.66 1.46
C ILE A 201 -1.00 -23.01 1.92
N MET A 202 -0.99 -21.68 1.97
CA MET A 202 0.10 -20.90 2.55
C MET A 202 -0.24 -20.48 3.98
N ARG A 203 0.76 -20.48 4.88
CA ARG A 203 0.67 -19.97 6.25
C ARG A 203 1.83 -19.03 6.50
N ILE A 204 1.59 -17.95 7.24
CA ILE A 204 2.60 -16.94 7.62
C ILE A 204 2.44 -16.67 9.13
N PRO A 205 2.73 -17.64 10.00
CA PRO A 205 2.44 -17.54 11.44
C PRO A 205 3.20 -16.40 12.13
N THR A 206 4.38 -16.03 11.64
CA THR A 206 5.17 -14.90 12.15
C THR A 206 4.47 -13.55 11.90
N LEU A 207 3.81 -13.41 10.75
CA LEU A 207 2.95 -12.26 10.47
C LEU A 207 1.68 -12.30 11.36
N GLY A 208 1.08 -13.48 11.57
CA GLY A 208 -0.04 -13.65 12.51
C GLY A 208 0.29 -13.20 13.94
N ALA A 209 1.46 -13.60 14.44
CA ALA A 209 1.98 -13.17 15.74
C ALA A 209 2.22 -11.65 15.80
N THR A 210 2.76 -11.07 14.73
CA THR A 210 2.98 -9.62 14.63
C THR A 210 1.66 -8.85 14.62
N LEU A 211 0.68 -9.30 13.83
CA LEU A 211 -0.67 -8.71 13.81
C LEU A 211 -1.38 -8.87 15.16
N SER A 212 -1.15 -9.96 15.88
CA SER A 212 -1.66 -10.16 17.24
C SER A 212 -1.04 -9.18 18.24
N GLY A 213 0.25 -8.88 18.14
CA GLY A 213 0.92 -7.83 18.92
C GLY A 213 0.31 -6.45 18.65
N ILE A 214 0.10 -6.12 17.37
CA ILE A 214 -0.59 -4.87 16.97
C ILE A 214 -2.02 -4.82 17.51
N ALA A 215 -2.76 -5.93 17.47
CA ALA A 215 -4.11 -6.01 18.01
C ALA A 215 -4.15 -5.75 19.53
N ALA A 216 -3.14 -6.20 20.27
CA ALA A 216 -3.07 -6.08 21.72
C ALA A 216 -2.55 -4.71 22.20
N GLU A 217 -1.49 -4.20 21.56
CA GLU A 217 -0.75 -3.01 22.03
C GLU A 217 -0.95 -1.79 21.11
N GLY A 218 -1.71 -1.94 20.02
CA GLY A 218 -1.91 -0.91 19.02
C GLY A 218 -0.64 -0.60 18.23
N LYS A 219 -0.54 0.63 17.72
CA LYS A 219 0.63 1.07 16.95
C LYS A 219 1.94 1.03 17.75
N ASP A 220 1.88 1.20 19.06
CA ASP A 220 3.08 1.21 19.91
C ASP A 220 3.83 -0.12 19.88
N PHE A 221 3.17 -1.23 19.52
CA PHE A 221 3.82 -2.51 19.24
C PHE A 221 4.94 -2.37 18.19
N ILE A 222 4.74 -1.55 17.15
CA ILE A 222 5.68 -1.37 16.03
C ILE A 222 6.66 -0.23 16.31
N TYR A 223 6.16 0.89 16.83
CA TYR A 223 6.91 2.14 16.89
C TYR A 223 7.70 2.33 18.20
N ARG A 224 7.48 1.47 19.20
CA ARG A 224 8.18 1.53 20.50
C ARG A 224 8.70 0.16 20.91
N GLY A 225 9.54 0.15 21.95
CA GLY A 225 10.01 -1.07 22.61
C GLY A 225 10.85 -1.99 21.71
N ASP A 226 10.67 -3.30 21.92
CA ASP A 226 11.54 -4.32 21.32
C ASP A 226 11.37 -4.45 19.81
N PHE A 227 10.16 -4.31 19.26
CA PHE A 227 9.97 -4.42 17.82
C PHE A 227 10.66 -3.26 17.08
N ALA A 228 10.50 -2.02 17.57
CA ALA A 228 11.16 -0.84 17.03
C ALA A 228 12.69 -0.98 17.06
N ARG A 229 13.24 -1.59 18.12
CA ARG A 229 14.67 -1.91 18.20
C ARG A 229 15.07 -2.97 17.17
N GLN A 230 14.35 -4.09 17.08
CA GLN A 230 14.66 -5.19 16.17
C GLN A 230 14.59 -4.78 14.70
N ILE A 231 13.58 -4.00 14.30
CA ILE A 231 13.48 -3.49 12.92
C ILE A 231 14.62 -2.51 12.61
N SER A 232 14.98 -1.64 13.54
CA SER A 232 16.11 -0.71 13.38
C SER A 232 17.43 -1.47 13.21
N GLU A 233 17.71 -2.44 14.08
CA GLU A 233 18.89 -3.30 14.00
C GLU A 233 18.93 -4.08 12.67
N HIS A 234 17.78 -4.59 12.23
CA HIS A 234 17.68 -5.30 10.96
C HIS A 234 17.98 -4.38 9.78
N VAL A 235 17.37 -3.18 9.73
CA VAL A 235 17.59 -2.22 8.64
C VAL A 235 19.04 -1.74 8.59
N GLN A 236 19.64 -1.47 9.75
CA GLN A 236 21.05 -1.05 9.86
C GLN A 236 22.03 -2.14 9.44
N ARG A 237 21.71 -3.42 9.66
CA ARG A 237 22.49 -4.55 9.12
C ARG A 237 22.57 -4.54 7.57
N TYR A 238 21.62 -3.88 6.90
CA TYR A 238 21.64 -3.67 5.44
C TYR A 238 22.11 -2.25 5.05
N GLY A 239 22.75 -1.52 5.96
CA GLY A 239 23.27 -0.16 5.74
C GLY A 239 22.25 0.96 5.95
N GLY A 240 21.00 0.65 6.30
CA GLY A 240 19.96 1.66 6.49
C GLY A 240 20.12 2.50 7.76
N TRP A 241 19.30 3.54 7.85
CA TRP A 241 19.45 4.59 8.88
C TRP A 241 18.42 4.57 9.99
N ILE A 242 17.37 3.74 9.89
CA ILE A 242 16.27 3.73 10.87
C ILE A 242 16.82 3.47 12.28
N THR A 243 16.45 4.33 13.22
CA THR A 243 16.69 4.16 14.66
C THR A 243 15.38 4.00 15.44
N PRO A 244 15.43 3.50 16.69
CA PRO A 244 14.24 3.48 17.55
C PRO A 244 13.65 4.88 17.79
N ALA A 245 14.48 5.93 17.76
CA ALA A 245 14.02 7.31 17.89
C ALA A 245 13.24 7.76 16.66
N ASP A 246 13.69 7.40 15.45
CA ASP A 246 12.95 7.66 14.21
C ASP A 246 11.59 6.94 14.20
N MET A 247 11.58 5.67 14.61
CA MET A 247 10.35 4.88 14.76
C MET A 247 9.37 5.55 15.73
N ALA A 248 9.84 5.96 16.91
CA ALA A 248 9.00 6.56 17.94
C ALA A 248 8.49 7.97 17.58
N ALA A 249 9.19 8.69 16.70
CA ALA A 249 8.81 10.02 16.23
C ALA A 249 7.80 9.98 15.06
N HIS A 250 7.53 8.81 14.49
CA HIS A 250 6.60 8.68 13.36
C HIS A 250 5.16 8.99 13.77
N ALA A 251 4.49 9.76 12.93
CA ALA A 251 3.08 10.09 13.06
C ALA A 251 2.45 10.27 11.68
N SER A 252 1.18 9.89 11.55
CA SER A 252 0.38 10.21 10.36
C SER A 252 -0.10 11.66 10.41
N THR A 253 -0.39 12.25 9.25
CA THR A 253 -0.96 13.60 9.14
C THR A 253 -2.36 13.55 8.55
N TRP A 254 -3.21 14.46 9.01
CA TRP A 254 -4.52 14.73 8.42
C TRP A 254 -4.43 16.03 7.64
N ASP A 255 -4.59 15.93 6.33
CA ASP A 255 -4.43 17.04 5.40
C ASP A 255 -5.74 17.32 4.65
N GLU A 256 -5.86 18.54 4.13
CA GLU A 256 -6.97 18.91 3.25
C GLU A 256 -6.75 18.27 1.87
N PRO A 257 -7.74 17.54 1.31
CA PRO A 257 -7.60 16.96 -0.02
C PRO A 257 -7.53 18.04 -1.10
N ILE A 258 -6.80 17.75 -2.18
CA ILE A 258 -6.80 18.59 -3.38
C ILE A 258 -7.93 18.14 -4.31
N THR A 259 -8.46 19.07 -5.09
CA THR A 259 -9.67 18.81 -5.89
C THR A 259 -9.62 19.40 -7.29
N ALA A 260 -10.37 18.77 -8.21
CA ALA A 260 -10.69 19.31 -9.54
C ALA A 260 -12.16 19.09 -9.84
N ASP A 261 -12.82 20.11 -10.41
CA ASP A 261 -14.21 20.00 -10.86
C ASP A 261 -14.24 19.59 -12.34
N TYR A 262 -15.03 18.56 -12.65
CA TYR A 262 -15.20 18.07 -14.00
C TYR A 262 -16.67 17.78 -14.28
N ARG A 263 -17.32 18.62 -15.10
CA ARG A 263 -18.68 18.39 -15.61
C ARG A 263 -19.72 18.04 -14.53
N GLY A 264 -19.68 18.76 -13.41
CA GLY A 264 -20.62 18.60 -12.29
C GLY A 264 -20.24 17.53 -11.26
N VAL A 265 -19.09 16.87 -11.41
CA VAL A 265 -18.49 16.03 -10.38
C VAL A 265 -17.19 16.65 -9.86
N ARG A 266 -16.85 16.37 -8.61
CA ARG A 266 -15.60 16.78 -7.98
C ARG A 266 -14.69 15.57 -7.77
N LEU A 267 -13.51 15.60 -8.37
CA LEU A 267 -12.43 14.66 -8.10
C LEU A 267 -11.70 15.12 -6.83
N TYR A 268 -11.39 14.17 -5.95
CA TYR A 268 -10.59 14.37 -4.75
C TYR A 268 -9.34 13.51 -4.84
N GLU A 269 -8.20 14.06 -4.45
CA GLU A 269 -6.93 13.34 -4.34
C GLU A 269 -6.24 13.71 -3.01
N CYS A 270 -5.40 12.82 -2.51
CA CYS A 270 -4.50 13.19 -1.42
C CYS A 270 -3.54 14.29 -1.90
N PRO A 271 -3.20 15.29 -1.07
CA PRO A 271 -2.22 16.30 -1.43
C PRO A 271 -0.81 15.70 -1.54
N PRO A 272 0.18 16.48 -2.04
CA PRO A 272 1.59 16.14 -1.87
C PRO A 272 1.90 15.72 -0.43
N ASN A 273 2.74 14.72 -0.17
CA ASN A 273 3.68 14.04 -1.07
C ASN A 273 3.07 13.01 -2.05
N GLY A 274 1.75 12.80 -2.06
CA GLY A 274 1.10 11.93 -3.03
C GLY A 274 1.11 12.50 -4.45
N GLN A 275 1.27 11.63 -5.46
CA GLN A 275 1.28 12.03 -6.89
C GLN A 275 -0.12 12.28 -7.50
N GLY A 276 -1.19 12.28 -6.69
CA GLY A 276 -2.56 12.51 -7.15
C GLY A 276 -2.75 13.86 -7.85
N LEU A 277 -1.84 14.82 -7.61
CA LEU A 277 -1.78 16.08 -8.34
C LEU A 277 -1.68 15.88 -9.87
N ALA A 278 -1.04 14.81 -10.35
CA ALA A 278 -1.00 14.48 -11.78
C ALA A 278 -2.41 14.31 -12.38
N ALA A 279 -3.29 13.61 -11.65
CA ALA A 279 -4.67 13.40 -12.06
C ALA A 279 -5.49 14.70 -12.00
N ILE A 280 -5.28 15.53 -10.97
CA ILE A 280 -5.89 16.86 -10.83
C ILE A 280 -5.52 17.76 -12.02
N ILE A 281 -4.23 17.86 -12.37
CA ILE A 281 -3.75 18.65 -13.52
C ILE A 281 -4.36 18.12 -14.82
N ALA A 282 -4.26 16.81 -15.05
CA ALA A 282 -4.76 16.20 -16.28
C ALA A 282 -6.28 16.37 -16.44
N LEU A 283 -7.06 16.28 -15.35
CA LEU A 283 -8.50 16.45 -15.40
C LEU A 283 -8.89 17.90 -15.69
N ASN A 284 -8.18 18.87 -15.10
CA ASN A 284 -8.38 20.30 -15.39
C ASN A 284 -8.06 20.63 -16.86
N LEU A 285 -7.00 20.06 -17.43
CA LEU A 285 -6.71 20.19 -18.86
C LEU A 285 -7.83 19.56 -19.70
N ALA A 286 -8.24 18.34 -19.37
CA ALA A 286 -9.29 17.60 -20.07
C ALA A 286 -10.65 18.32 -20.02
N ALA A 287 -10.92 19.13 -19.00
CA ALA A 287 -12.14 19.92 -18.87
C ALA A 287 -12.28 20.99 -19.97
N GLY A 288 -11.17 21.43 -20.57
CA GLY A 288 -11.16 22.37 -21.69
C GLY A 288 -11.64 21.78 -23.03
N PHE A 289 -11.88 20.48 -23.09
CA PHE A 289 -12.25 19.78 -24.32
C PHE A 289 -13.66 19.19 -24.26
N ASP A 290 -14.39 19.25 -25.38
CA ASP A 290 -15.60 18.45 -25.58
C ASP A 290 -15.25 17.01 -25.98
N LEU A 291 -14.80 16.23 -24.99
CA LEU A 291 -14.42 14.83 -25.20
C LEU A 291 -15.59 13.98 -25.74
N ALA A 292 -16.84 14.34 -25.44
CA ALA A 292 -18.01 13.57 -25.88
C ALA A 292 -18.21 13.68 -27.40
N ALA A 293 -17.95 14.85 -27.98
CA ALA A 293 -18.03 15.10 -29.42
C ALA A 293 -16.85 14.53 -30.22
N MET A 294 -15.75 14.16 -29.56
CA MET A 294 -14.56 13.60 -30.23
C MET A 294 -14.77 12.17 -30.72
N THR A 295 -14.12 11.82 -31.83
CA THR A 295 -13.95 10.41 -32.24
C THR A 295 -13.16 9.62 -31.18
N PRO A 296 -13.27 8.28 -31.13
CA PRO A 296 -12.52 7.47 -30.15
C PRO A 296 -11.00 7.72 -30.19
N ALA A 297 -10.41 7.85 -31.38
CA ALA A 297 -8.98 8.10 -31.53
C ALA A 297 -8.56 9.48 -31.00
N GLN A 298 -9.32 10.53 -31.35
CA GLN A 298 -9.07 11.88 -30.84
C GLN A 298 -9.22 11.93 -29.32
N ARG A 299 -10.29 11.33 -28.78
CA ARG A 299 -10.52 11.29 -27.33
C ARG A 299 -9.37 10.63 -26.59
N VAL A 300 -8.93 9.46 -27.05
CA VAL A 300 -7.79 8.75 -26.45
C VAL A 300 -6.52 9.58 -26.55
N HIS A 301 -6.24 10.18 -27.72
CA HIS A 301 -5.07 11.05 -27.88
C HIS A 301 -5.12 12.24 -26.92
N THR A 302 -6.22 12.98 -26.85
CA THR A 302 -6.38 14.11 -25.93
C THR A 302 -6.18 13.70 -24.47
N LEU A 303 -6.74 12.56 -24.05
CA LEU A 303 -6.56 12.06 -22.68
C LEU A 303 -5.11 11.64 -22.40
N ILE A 304 -4.42 11.03 -23.36
CA ILE A 304 -2.98 10.70 -23.27
C ILE A 304 -2.17 11.98 -23.09
N GLU A 305 -2.44 13.01 -23.88
CA GLU A 305 -1.72 14.29 -23.82
C GLU A 305 -1.95 15.03 -22.50
N CYS A 306 -3.19 15.04 -21.99
CA CYS A 306 -3.51 15.61 -20.69
C CYS A 306 -2.77 14.89 -19.55
N MET A 307 -2.77 13.55 -19.56
CA MET A 307 -2.03 12.76 -18.57
C MET A 307 -0.52 12.93 -18.69
N ARG A 308 0.01 13.04 -19.91
CA ARG A 308 1.44 13.24 -20.16
C ARG A 308 1.93 14.54 -19.52
N LEU A 309 1.18 15.63 -19.68
CA LEU A 309 1.48 16.91 -19.04
C LEU A 309 1.33 16.83 -17.51
N GLY A 310 0.23 16.23 -17.01
CA GLY A 310 0.02 16.05 -15.57
C GLY A 310 1.14 15.25 -14.89
N PHE A 311 1.61 14.16 -15.51
CA PHE A 311 2.74 13.39 -14.99
C PHE A 311 4.08 14.13 -15.10
N ALA A 312 4.32 14.86 -16.19
CA ALA A 312 5.55 15.64 -16.34
C ALA A 312 5.71 16.65 -15.19
N ASP A 313 4.64 17.38 -14.85
CA ASP A 313 4.66 18.31 -13.72
C ASP A 313 4.76 17.60 -12.38
N ALA A 314 4.01 16.51 -12.17
CA ALA A 314 4.08 15.78 -10.91
C ALA A 314 5.48 15.21 -10.63
N GLN A 315 6.14 14.64 -11.65
CA GLN A 315 7.50 14.11 -11.51
C GLN A 315 8.54 15.20 -11.24
N GLN A 316 8.32 16.39 -11.77
CA GLN A 316 9.24 17.51 -11.58
C GLN A 316 9.08 18.19 -10.21
N TRP A 317 7.85 18.27 -9.70
CA TRP A 317 7.52 19.19 -8.59
C TRP A 317 6.94 18.54 -7.33
N VAL A 318 6.37 17.34 -7.40
CA VAL A 318 5.72 16.73 -6.21
C VAL A 318 6.78 16.13 -5.28
N CYS A 319 6.83 16.64 -4.05
CA CYS A 319 7.64 16.14 -2.94
C CYS A 319 6.92 16.37 -1.59
N ASP A 320 7.57 16.12 -0.45
CA ASP A 320 7.01 16.49 0.86
C ASP A 320 6.89 18.02 0.96
N PRO A 321 5.66 18.59 1.02
CA PRO A 321 5.47 20.04 1.03
C PRO A 321 6.00 20.72 2.31
N ARG A 322 6.39 19.93 3.32
CA ARG A 322 6.91 20.41 4.60
C ARG A 322 8.42 20.52 4.62
N VAL A 323 9.10 20.04 3.58
CA VAL A 323 10.55 20.20 3.41
C VAL A 323 10.76 21.26 2.35
N HIS A 324 11.27 22.41 2.75
CA HIS A 324 11.75 23.42 1.80
C HIS A 324 13.19 23.08 1.42
N ALA A 325 13.46 23.04 0.11
CA ALA A 325 14.82 22.98 -0.42
C ALA A 325 15.59 24.26 -0.10
#